data_AF-I0H9N2-F1
#
_entry.id   AF-I0H9N2-F1
#
_cell.length_a   1.000
_cell.length_b   1.000
_cell.length_c   1.000
_cell.angle_alpha   90.00
_cell.angle_beta   90.00
_cell.angle_gamma   90.00
#
_symmetry.space_group_name_H-M   'P 1'
#
loop_
_entity.id
_entity.type
_entity.pdbx_description
1 polymer ?
#
loop_
_entity_poly.entity_id
_entity_poly.type
_entity_poly.pdbx_seq_one_letter_code
_entity_poly.pdbx_strand_id
1 'polypeptide(L)'
;MTRAMAMLSFPAPDFVIDYRDVAAQKDLLRERMAGLGWLTPRILAHLDDAEDFYLDQVAQVVMDRWSSGRVGLLGDAAFSSSPFSGGGTGMALVGAYLLAGEQAAAGWDPRAGFAGYEQRMRPFVEANQEIGRLHVQSRVVPGPDAEAAPEPDMEALMAVVERAINGVDLPDYAGVPGSEVPAGS
;
A
#
# COMPACT_ATOMS: atom_id res chain seq x y z
N MET A 1 -16.32 -10.64 24.16
CA MET A 1 -15.37 -9.53 24.45
C MET A 1 -15.42 -8.62 23.23
N THR A 2 -15.85 -7.37 23.39
CA THR A 2 -16.02 -6.44 22.26
C THR A 2 -14.72 -5.67 22.07
N ARG A 3 -14.10 -5.79 20.89
CA ARG A 3 -12.88 -5.07 20.51
C ARG A 3 -13.26 -3.91 19.59
N ALA A 4 -12.63 -2.76 19.77
CA ALA A 4 -12.76 -1.61 18.88
C ALA A 4 -11.39 -1.34 18.23
N MET A 5 -11.38 -1.03 16.94
CA MET A 5 -10.21 -0.57 16.23
C MET A 5 -10.38 0.91 15.87
N ALA A 6 -9.32 1.68 16.03
CA ALA A 6 -9.27 3.08 15.64
C ALA A 6 -8.06 3.30 14.73
N MET A 7 -8.24 4.07 13.67
CA MET A 7 -7.16 4.55 12.82
C MET A 7 -7.07 6.06 12.97
N LEU A 8 -5.89 6.54 13.36
CA LEU A 8 -5.59 7.97 13.49
C LEU A 8 -4.46 8.31 12.52
N SER A 9 -4.57 9.44 11.83
CA SER A 9 -3.56 9.92 10.89
C SER A 9 -3.33 11.41 11.10
N PHE A 10 -2.08 11.84 11.05
CA PHE A 10 -1.70 13.24 11.26
C PHE A 10 -0.50 13.61 10.39
N PRO A 11 -0.38 14.88 9.95
CA PRO A 11 0.83 15.37 9.32
C PRO A 11 2.01 15.36 10.31
N ALA A 12 3.16 14.84 9.87
CA ALA A 12 4.39 14.79 10.66
C ALA A 12 5.61 15.09 9.75
N PRO A 13 5.90 16.37 9.45
CA PRO A 13 6.97 16.74 8.52
C PRO A 13 8.37 16.32 9.00
N ASP A 14 8.58 16.22 10.32
CA ASP A 14 9.85 15.85 10.96
C ASP A 14 9.75 14.51 11.69
N PHE A 15 9.18 13.48 11.03
CA PHE A 15 9.04 12.16 11.65
C PHE A 15 10.41 11.47 11.81
N VAL A 16 11.00 11.60 12.99
CA VAL A 16 12.26 10.96 13.38
C VAL A 16 12.04 10.18 14.67
N ILE A 17 11.36 9.04 14.56
CA ILE A 17 11.21 8.08 15.66
C ILE A 17 11.70 6.73 15.16
N ASP A 18 12.48 6.02 15.98
CA ASP A 18 12.84 4.64 15.70
C ASP A 18 11.55 3.80 15.68
N TYR A 19 11.31 3.10 14.59
CA TYR A 19 10.15 2.24 14.44
C TYR A 19 10.10 1.10 15.49
N ARG A 20 11.21 0.83 16.17
CA ARG A 20 11.29 -0.12 17.29
C ARG A 20 10.96 0.50 18.65
N ASP A 21 10.94 1.82 18.77
CA ASP A 21 10.60 2.52 20.03
C ASP A 21 9.09 2.77 20.11
N VAL A 22 8.36 1.74 20.53
CA VAL A 22 6.90 1.78 20.68
C VAL A 22 6.46 2.83 21.71
N ALA A 23 7.25 3.07 22.76
CA ALA A 23 6.90 4.07 23.77
C ALA A 23 6.94 5.49 23.18
N ALA A 24 8.02 5.83 22.46
CA ALA A 24 8.13 7.11 21.77
C ALA A 24 7.02 7.32 20.72
N GLN A 25 6.64 6.26 19.99
CA GLN A 25 5.52 6.33 19.03
C GLN A 25 4.18 6.62 19.72
N LYS A 26 3.90 5.96 20.86
CA LYS A 26 2.68 6.20 21.64
C LYS A 26 2.66 7.63 22.20
N ASP A 27 3.79 8.14 22.67
CA ASP A 27 3.90 9.52 23.15
C ASP A 27 3.70 10.55 22.04
N LEU A 28 4.30 10.33 20.86
CA LEU A 28 4.04 11.16 19.68
C LEU A 28 2.55 11.17 19.32
N LEU A 29 1.90 10.00 19.31
CA LEU A 29 0.48 9.92 19.00
C LEU A 29 -0.35 10.72 20.01
N ARG A 30 -0.05 10.63 21.30
CA ARG A 30 -0.71 11.44 22.35
C ARG A 30 -0.53 12.93 22.11
N GLU A 31 0.70 13.36 21.85
CA GLU A 31 1.04 14.76 21.61
C GLU A 31 0.26 15.31 20.41
N ARG A 32 0.28 14.59 19.28
CA ARG A 32 -0.31 15.04 18.01
C ARG A 32 -1.83 14.99 17.99
N MET A 33 -2.43 14.14 18.82
CA MET A 33 -3.88 13.95 18.91
C MET A 33 -4.50 14.70 20.09
N ALA A 34 -3.69 15.37 20.91
CA ALA A 34 -4.16 16.19 22.02
C ALA A 34 -5.11 17.27 21.51
N GLY A 35 -6.28 17.40 22.15
CA GLY A 35 -7.26 18.43 21.80
C GLY A 35 -8.10 18.15 20.55
N LEU A 36 -7.91 17.02 19.84
CA LEU A 36 -8.72 16.68 18.66
C LEU A 36 -10.23 16.52 18.96
N GLY A 37 -10.59 16.21 20.22
CA GLY A 37 -11.97 16.11 20.67
C GLY A 37 -12.62 14.74 20.40
N TRP A 38 -13.96 14.71 20.37
CA TRP A 38 -14.78 13.49 20.18
C TRP A 38 -14.37 12.33 21.12
N LEU A 39 -14.13 11.13 20.60
CA LEU A 39 -13.70 9.96 21.36
C LEU A 39 -12.18 9.85 21.49
N THR A 40 -11.41 10.76 20.90
CA THR A 40 -9.94 10.71 20.91
C THR A 40 -9.36 10.60 22.33
N PRO A 41 -9.81 11.37 23.35
CA PRO A 41 -9.32 11.20 24.72
C PRO A 41 -9.57 9.79 25.28
N ARG A 42 -10.72 9.18 24.95
CA ARG A 42 -11.05 7.81 25.38
C ARG A 42 -10.21 6.76 24.65
N ILE A 43 -9.94 6.96 23.37
CA ILE A 43 -9.06 6.07 22.58
C ILE A 43 -7.63 6.13 23.13
N LEU A 44 -7.09 7.33 23.34
CA LEU A 44 -5.73 7.53 23.86
C LEU A 44 -5.54 7.00 25.28
N ALA A 45 -6.60 6.97 26.10
CA ALA A 45 -6.56 6.40 27.45
C ALA A 45 -6.33 4.87 27.46
N HIS A 46 -6.61 4.17 26.35
CA HIS A 46 -6.39 2.73 26.20
C HIS A 46 -5.11 2.40 25.42
N LEU A 47 -4.30 3.40 25.09
CA LEU A 47 -3.14 3.22 24.22
C LEU A 47 -2.07 2.31 24.83
N ASP A 48 -1.88 2.36 26.16
CA ASP A 48 -0.91 1.51 26.85
C ASP A 48 -1.34 0.03 26.89
N ASP A 49 -2.65 -0.22 26.96
CA ASP A 49 -3.24 -1.56 27.00
C ASP A 49 -3.39 -2.21 25.61
N ALA A 50 -3.12 -1.46 24.54
CA ALA A 50 -3.23 -1.94 23.16
C ALA A 50 -2.01 -2.81 22.78
N GLU A 51 -2.19 -4.14 22.86
CA GLU A 51 -1.18 -5.15 22.46
C GLU A 51 -0.90 -5.16 20.95
N ASP A 52 -1.83 -4.67 20.14
CA ASP A 52 -1.79 -4.63 18.67
C ASP A 52 -1.48 -3.23 18.11
N PHE A 53 -0.89 -2.36 18.93
CA PHE A 53 -0.51 -1.02 18.50
C PHE A 53 0.45 -1.06 17.30
N TYR A 54 0.12 -0.28 16.27
CA TYR A 54 0.96 -0.07 15.10
C TYR A 54 0.92 1.41 14.71
N LEU A 55 2.09 1.98 14.45
CA LEU A 55 2.26 3.31 13.91
C LEU A 55 3.37 3.28 12.87
N ASP A 56 3.11 3.88 11.72
CA ASP A 56 4.07 3.94 10.63
C ASP A 56 3.80 5.17 9.76
N GLN A 57 4.76 5.48 8.91
CA GLN A 57 4.64 6.52 7.91
C GLN A 57 3.73 6.07 6.78
N VAL A 58 2.90 7.00 6.31
CA VAL A 58 2.17 6.82 5.05
C VAL A 58 3.16 7.07 3.92
N ALA A 59 3.71 6.00 3.36
CA ALA A 59 4.73 6.05 2.33
C ALA A 59 4.35 5.20 1.10
N GLN A 60 5.01 5.47 -0.02
CA GLN A 60 4.96 4.66 -1.24
C GLN A 60 6.37 4.18 -1.58
N VAL A 61 6.49 2.95 -2.09
CA VAL A 61 7.74 2.44 -2.65
C VAL A 61 7.70 2.60 -4.17
N VAL A 62 8.56 3.47 -4.70
CA VAL A 62 8.67 3.75 -6.13
C VAL A 62 10.07 3.40 -6.59
N MET A 63 10.17 2.45 -7.53
CA MET A 63 11.43 1.92 -8.04
C MET A 63 11.34 1.72 -9.54
N ASP A 64 12.43 2.02 -10.24
CA ASP A 64 12.56 1.80 -11.69
C ASP A 64 12.53 0.32 -12.07
N ARG A 65 12.98 -0.56 -11.16
CA ARG A 65 12.98 -2.01 -11.31
C ARG A 65 12.72 -2.70 -9.97
N TRP A 66 12.00 -3.81 -9.98
CA TRP A 66 11.73 -4.60 -8.77
C TRP A 66 12.62 -5.83 -8.63
N SER A 67 13.68 -5.93 -9.43
CA SER A 67 14.59 -7.07 -9.39
C SER A 67 16.04 -6.66 -9.66
N SER A 68 16.96 -7.48 -9.14
CA SER A 68 18.39 -7.40 -9.38
C SER A 68 18.99 -8.81 -9.38
N GLY A 69 19.51 -9.23 -10.54
CA GLY A 69 20.06 -10.58 -10.72
C GLY A 69 19.01 -11.66 -10.47
N ARG A 70 19.17 -12.41 -9.37
CA ARG A 70 18.26 -13.49 -8.95
C ARG A 70 17.33 -13.10 -7.81
N VAL A 71 17.35 -11.83 -7.39
CA VAL A 71 16.52 -11.31 -6.30
C VAL A 71 15.39 -10.49 -6.92
N GLY A 72 14.16 -10.84 -6.60
CA GLY A 72 12.95 -10.07 -6.94
C GLY A 72 12.23 -9.62 -5.67
N LEU A 73 11.62 -8.45 -5.75
CA LEU A 73 10.78 -7.88 -4.71
C LEU A 73 9.30 -8.13 -5.05
N LEU A 74 8.47 -8.22 -4.01
CA LEU A 74 7.03 -8.43 -4.14
C LEU A 74 6.31 -7.68 -2.99
N GLY A 75 5.07 -7.26 -3.23
CA GLY A 75 4.23 -6.63 -2.23
C GLY A 75 4.75 -5.24 -1.86
N ASP A 76 4.58 -4.84 -0.60
CA ASP A 76 5.01 -3.51 -0.13
C ASP A 76 6.50 -3.26 -0.32
N ALA A 77 7.33 -4.31 -0.31
CA ALA A 77 8.77 -4.19 -0.58
C ALA A 77 9.08 -3.75 -2.03
N ALA A 78 8.20 -4.02 -2.99
CA ALA A 78 8.38 -3.62 -4.39
C ALA A 78 7.61 -2.34 -4.73
N PHE A 79 6.38 -2.22 -4.22
CA PHE A 79 5.40 -1.29 -4.79
C PHE A 79 4.33 -0.84 -3.80
N SER A 80 4.66 -0.66 -2.52
CA SER A 80 3.69 -0.13 -1.56
C SER A 80 2.99 1.12 -2.12
N SER A 81 1.66 1.10 -2.10
CA SER A 81 0.81 2.19 -2.60
C SER A 81 0.26 3.08 -1.49
N SER A 82 0.78 2.92 -0.27
CA SER A 82 0.30 3.49 0.99
C SER A 82 -1.05 2.94 1.45
N PRO A 83 -1.37 3.00 2.75
CA PRO A 83 -2.68 2.60 3.27
C PRO A 83 -3.86 3.36 2.62
N PHE A 84 -3.63 4.57 2.10
CA PHE A 84 -4.69 5.39 1.52
C PHE A 84 -5.14 4.94 0.13
N SER A 85 -4.41 4.05 -0.55
CA SER A 85 -4.91 3.42 -1.78
C SER A 85 -5.96 2.34 -1.50
N GLY A 86 -5.89 1.68 -0.33
CA GLY A 86 -6.67 0.47 -0.02
C GLY A 86 -6.28 -0.78 -0.81
N GLY A 87 -5.28 -0.70 -1.70
CA GLY A 87 -4.94 -1.77 -2.65
C GLY A 87 -3.86 -2.76 -2.22
N GLY A 88 -3.15 -2.51 -1.11
CA GLY A 88 -1.94 -3.25 -0.70
C GLY A 88 -2.06 -4.78 -0.77
N THR A 89 -3.04 -5.35 -0.07
CA THR A 89 -3.27 -6.82 -0.05
C THR A 89 -3.61 -7.38 -1.43
N GLY A 90 -4.48 -6.68 -2.18
CA GLY A 90 -4.86 -7.10 -3.53
C GLY A 90 -3.66 -7.12 -4.48
N MET A 91 -2.85 -6.06 -4.46
CA MET A 91 -1.62 -5.99 -5.26
C MET A 91 -0.59 -7.07 -4.87
N ALA A 92 -0.47 -7.41 -3.59
CA ALA A 92 0.41 -8.48 -3.15
C ALA A 92 -0.03 -9.84 -3.70
N LEU A 93 -1.33 -10.14 -3.69
CA LEU A 93 -1.90 -11.38 -4.23
C LEU A 93 -1.74 -11.47 -5.75
N VAL A 94 -2.12 -10.42 -6.48
CA VAL A 94 -1.95 -10.33 -7.93
C VAL A 94 -0.47 -10.43 -8.31
N GLY A 95 0.39 -9.71 -7.58
CA GLY A 95 1.82 -9.74 -7.81
C GLY A 95 2.42 -11.12 -7.57
N ALA A 96 1.98 -11.85 -6.54
CA ALA A 96 2.43 -13.21 -6.27
C ALA A 96 2.05 -14.16 -7.43
N TYR A 97 0.82 -14.04 -7.92
CA TYR A 97 0.31 -14.82 -9.05
C TYR A 97 1.15 -14.59 -10.32
N LEU A 98 1.31 -13.33 -10.71
CA LEU A 98 2.07 -12.96 -11.91
C LEU A 98 3.55 -13.29 -11.76
N LEU A 99 4.15 -13.08 -10.59
CA LEU A 99 5.56 -13.42 -10.36
C LEU A 99 5.79 -14.92 -10.54
N ALA A 100 4.97 -15.76 -9.91
CA ALA A 100 5.12 -17.21 -10.04
C ALA A 100 4.88 -17.68 -11.48
N GLY A 101 3.82 -17.17 -12.13
CA GLY A 101 3.46 -17.54 -13.50
C GLY A 101 4.49 -17.13 -14.54
N GLU A 102 4.98 -15.89 -14.48
CA GLU A 102 5.99 -15.39 -15.43
C GLU A 102 7.34 -16.08 -15.25
N GLN A 103 7.72 -16.43 -14.01
CA GLN A 103 8.94 -17.23 -13.77
C GLN A 103 8.82 -18.62 -14.39
N ALA A 104 7.68 -19.27 -14.20
CA ALA A 104 7.43 -20.60 -14.75
C ALA A 104 7.38 -20.54 -16.31
N ALA A 105 6.72 -19.53 -16.88
CA ALA A 105 6.57 -19.35 -18.32
C ALA A 105 7.91 -19.03 -19.01
N ALA A 106 8.80 -18.37 -18.30
CA ALA A 106 10.18 -18.12 -18.72
C ALA A 106 11.10 -19.33 -18.56
N GLY A 107 10.59 -20.52 -18.20
CA GLY A 107 11.42 -21.70 -17.93
C GLY A 107 12.40 -21.46 -16.78
N TRP A 108 12.01 -20.66 -15.79
CA TRP A 108 12.81 -20.26 -14.63
C TRP A 108 14.06 -19.44 -14.97
N ASP A 109 14.09 -18.77 -16.13
CA ASP A 109 15.06 -17.70 -16.39
C ASP A 109 14.68 -16.45 -15.57
N PRO A 110 15.49 -16.05 -14.57
CA PRO A 110 15.10 -14.98 -13.66
C PRO A 110 14.95 -13.63 -14.36
N ARG A 111 15.77 -13.36 -15.39
CA ARG A 111 15.74 -12.08 -16.08
C ARG A 111 14.45 -11.92 -16.87
N ALA A 112 14.07 -12.94 -17.63
CA ALA A 112 12.84 -12.95 -18.40
C ALA A 112 11.60 -12.97 -17.49
N GLY A 113 11.59 -13.83 -16.46
CA GLY A 113 10.45 -13.94 -15.56
C GLY A 113 10.19 -12.67 -14.74
N PHE A 114 11.24 -12.03 -14.21
CA PHE A 114 11.06 -10.73 -13.52
C PHE A 114 10.62 -9.63 -14.48
N ALA A 115 11.11 -9.61 -15.72
CA ALA A 115 10.70 -8.61 -16.71
C ALA A 115 9.21 -8.75 -17.08
N GLY A 116 8.73 -9.97 -17.30
CA GLY A 116 7.31 -10.24 -17.59
C GLY A 116 6.40 -9.86 -16.42
N TYR A 117 6.80 -10.24 -15.20
CA TYR A 117 6.11 -9.86 -13.97
C TYR A 117 5.98 -8.34 -13.85
N GLU A 118 7.10 -7.64 -14.00
CA GLU A 118 7.16 -6.20 -13.84
C GLU A 118 6.32 -5.47 -14.91
N GLN A 119 6.42 -5.90 -16.16
CA GLN A 119 5.67 -5.32 -17.28
C GLN A 119 4.16 -5.38 -17.06
N ARG A 120 3.64 -6.51 -16.54
CA ARG A 120 2.21 -6.70 -16.30
C ARG A 120 1.71 -5.94 -15.09
N MET A 121 2.52 -5.88 -14.03
CA MET A 121 2.14 -5.24 -12.77
C MET A 121 2.28 -3.71 -12.79
N ARG A 122 3.21 -3.15 -13.58
CA ARG A 122 3.55 -1.71 -13.56
C ARG A 122 2.32 -0.78 -13.70
N PRO A 123 1.43 -0.93 -14.69
CA PRO A 123 0.31 -0.01 -14.86
C PRO A 123 -0.68 -0.08 -13.69
N PHE A 124 -0.90 -1.30 -13.16
CA PHE A 124 -1.80 -1.55 -12.03
C PHE A 124 -1.26 -0.93 -10.73
N VAL A 125 0.04 -1.05 -10.49
CA VAL A 125 0.74 -0.42 -9.36
C VAL A 125 0.66 1.10 -9.46
N GLU A 126 1.00 1.67 -10.61
CA GLU A 126 1.04 3.13 -10.80
C GLU A 126 -0.34 3.76 -10.57
N ALA A 127 -1.41 3.11 -11.05
CA ALA A 127 -2.78 3.56 -10.79
C ALA A 127 -3.13 3.52 -9.30
N ASN A 128 -2.79 2.45 -8.58
CA ASN A 128 -3.03 2.35 -7.14
C ASN A 128 -2.22 3.37 -6.34
N GLN A 129 -0.98 3.65 -6.75
CA GLN A 129 -0.16 4.70 -6.16
C GLN A 129 -0.73 6.09 -6.43
N GLU A 130 -1.30 6.32 -7.62
CA GLU A 130 -1.99 7.56 -7.96
C GLU A 130 -3.23 7.78 -7.07
N ILE A 131 -4.07 6.76 -6.88
CA ILE A 131 -5.20 6.82 -5.93
C ILE A 131 -4.74 7.18 -4.53
N GLY A 132 -3.66 6.56 -4.04
CA GLY A 132 -3.09 6.88 -2.72
C GLY A 132 -2.70 8.35 -2.59
N ARG A 133 -2.06 8.92 -3.62
CA ARG A 133 -1.66 10.34 -3.64
C ARG A 133 -2.88 11.27 -3.67
N LEU A 134 -3.88 10.98 -4.51
CA LEU A 134 -5.11 11.76 -4.60
C LEU A 134 -5.88 11.77 -3.28
N HIS A 135 -5.95 10.63 -2.59
CA HIS A 135 -6.61 10.54 -1.28
C HIS A 135 -5.85 11.31 -0.19
N VAL A 136 -4.52 11.31 -0.20
CA VAL A 136 -3.75 12.17 0.72
C VAL A 136 -4.04 13.65 0.44
N GLN A 137 -4.06 14.06 -0.83
CA GLN A 137 -4.34 15.43 -1.22
C GLN A 137 -5.74 15.90 -0.81
N SER A 138 -6.76 15.04 -0.92
CA SER A 138 -8.13 15.40 -0.51
C SER A 138 -8.30 15.57 1.01
N ARG A 139 -7.33 15.12 1.81
CA ARG A 139 -7.30 15.28 3.27
C ARG A 139 -6.53 16.52 3.73
N VAL A 140 -5.87 17.25 2.82
CA VAL A 140 -5.20 18.51 3.17
C VAL A 140 -6.27 19.56 3.46
N VAL A 141 -6.28 20.09 4.69
CA VAL A 141 -7.14 21.22 5.06
C VAL A 141 -6.47 22.49 4.55
N PRO A 142 -7.10 23.26 3.64
CA PRO A 142 -6.53 24.51 3.16
C PRO A 142 -6.37 25.53 4.30
N GLY A 143 -5.34 26.35 4.22
CA GLY A 143 -5.18 27.49 5.13
C GLY A 143 -6.30 28.52 4.95
N PRO A 144 -6.47 29.45 5.91
CA PRO A 144 -7.56 30.44 5.88
C PRO A 144 -7.55 31.33 4.64
N ASP A 145 -6.38 31.53 4.02
CA ASP A 145 -6.19 32.35 2.82
C ASP A 145 -6.03 31.53 1.53
N ALA A 146 -6.27 30.22 1.57
CA ALA A 146 -6.14 29.38 0.40
C ALA A 146 -7.29 29.63 -0.59
N GLU A 147 -6.96 29.79 -1.87
CA GLU A 147 -7.97 29.79 -2.93
C GLU A 147 -8.71 28.46 -2.96
N ALA A 148 -9.99 28.51 -3.33
CA ALA A 148 -10.78 27.30 -3.50
C ALA A 148 -10.12 26.41 -4.57
N ALA A 149 -9.83 25.17 -4.22
CA ALA A 149 -9.31 24.20 -5.17
C ALA A 149 -10.35 24.00 -6.29
N PRO A 150 -9.92 23.84 -7.55
CA PRO A 150 -10.82 23.48 -8.63
C PRO A 150 -11.52 22.15 -8.32
N GLU A 151 -12.77 22.03 -8.75
CA GLU A 151 -13.50 20.76 -8.66
C GLU A 151 -12.70 19.66 -9.37
N PRO A 152 -12.58 18.46 -8.77
CA PRO A 152 -11.82 17.39 -9.36
C PRO A 152 -12.45 16.92 -10.67
N ASP A 153 -11.61 16.64 -11.67
CA ASP A 153 -12.03 16.00 -12.90
C ASP A 153 -12.50 14.57 -12.60
N MET A 154 -13.81 14.38 -12.58
CA MET A 154 -14.42 13.10 -12.23
C MET A 154 -14.21 12.03 -13.30
N GLU A 155 -14.09 12.42 -14.57
CA GLU A 155 -13.81 11.47 -15.65
C GLU A 155 -12.38 10.93 -15.52
N ALA A 156 -11.42 11.83 -15.31
CA ALA A 156 -10.03 11.46 -15.07
C ALA A 156 -9.91 10.59 -13.81
N LEU A 157 -10.57 10.95 -12.70
CA LEU A 157 -10.55 10.17 -11.46
C LEU A 157 -11.12 8.76 -11.68
N MET A 158 -12.27 8.63 -12.35
CA MET A 158 -12.88 7.33 -12.61
C MET A 158 -12.00 6.47 -13.53
N ALA A 159 -11.29 7.06 -14.48
CA ALA A 159 -10.32 6.34 -15.32
C ALA A 159 -9.13 5.80 -14.50
N VAL A 160 -8.66 6.54 -13.48
CA VAL A 160 -7.64 6.04 -12.55
C VAL A 160 -8.20 4.90 -11.70
N VAL A 161 -9.43 5.04 -11.17
CA VAL A 161 -10.09 4.00 -10.36
C VAL A 161 -10.26 2.71 -11.16
N GLU A 162 -10.70 2.79 -12.42
CA GLU A 162 -10.86 1.62 -13.29
C GLU A 162 -9.54 0.88 -13.48
N ARG A 163 -8.44 1.60 -13.74
CA ARG A 163 -7.11 0.99 -13.84
C ARG A 163 -6.63 0.41 -12.50
N ALA A 164 -6.98 1.03 -11.38
CA ALA A 164 -6.58 0.57 -10.05
C ALA A 164 -7.35 -0.69 -9.58
N ILE A 165 -8.53 -0.97 -10.16
CA ILE A 165 -9.35 -2.13 -9.81
C ILE A 165 -9.21 -3.24 -10.85
N ASN A 166 -9.31 -2.90 -12.14
CA ASN A 166 -9.43 -3.85 -13.26
C ASN A 166 -8.26 -3.77 -14.26
N GLY A 167 -7.27 -2.91 -14.03
CA GLY A 167 -6.21 -2.62 -15.01
C GLY A 167 -5.14 -3.69 -15.19
N VAL A 168 -5.27 -4.83 -14.51
CA VAL A 168 -4.31 -5.95 -14.61
C VAL A 168 -4.96 -7.14 -15.32
N ASP A 169 -4.33 -7.57 -16.41
CA ASP A 169 -4.66 -8.82 -17.08
C ASP A 169 -4.00 -9.99 -16.34
N LEU A 170 -4.76 -11.06 -16.09
CA LEU A 170 -4.30 -12.25 -15.40
C LEU A 170 -4.25 -13.42 -16.40
N PRO A 171 -3.07 -13.75 -16.95
CA PRO A 171 -2.92 -14.87 -17.88
C PRO A 171 -3.28 -16.19 -17.21
N ASP A 172 -3.78 -17.14 -17.99
CA ASP A 172 -3.86 -18.53 -17.56
C ASP A 172 -2.47 -19.18 -17.71
N TYR A 173 -1.86 -19.55 -16.59
CA TYR A 173 -0.57 -20.25 -16.56
C TYR A 173 -0.72 -21.78 -16.56
N ALA A 174 -1.89 -22.32 -16.91
CA ALA A 174 -2.08 -23.75 -17.07
C ALA A 174 -1.11 -24.35 -18.11
N GLY A 175 -0.44 -25.45 -17.75
CA GLY A 175 0.48 -26.18 -18.63
C GLY A 175 1.90 -25.65 -18.64
N VAL A 176 2.20 -24.63 -17.83
CA VAL A 176 3.54 -24.11 -17.63
C VAL A 176 4.32 -25.01 -16.63
N PRO A 177 5.64 -25.24 -16.78
CA PRO A 177 6.39 -26.12 -15.89
C PRO A 177 6.25 -25.74 -14.40
N GLY A 178 5.72 -26.65 -13.58
CA GLY A 178 5.46 -26.41 -12.16
C GLY A 178 4.05 -25.93 -11.82
N SER A 179 3.14 -25.82 -12.79
CA SER A 179 1.72 -25.50 -12.58
C SER A 179 0.88 -26.71 -12.12
N GLU A 180 1.50 -27.88 -11.90
CA GLU A 180 0.80 -29.09 -11.46
C GLU A 180 0.35 -28.93 -10.00
N VAL A 181 -0.92 -29.22 -9.72
CA VAL A 181 -1.42 -29.29 -8.34
C VAL A 181 -0.71 -30.45 -7.65
N PRO A 182 -0.03 -30.24 -6.51
CA PRO A 182 0.61 -31.34 -5.82
C PRO A 182 -0.44 -32.41 -5.50
N ALA A 183 -0.22 -33.63 -5.97
CA ALA A 183 -1.07 -34.76 -5.61
C ALA A 183 -1.06 -34.87 -4.08
N GLY A 184 -2.23 -34.67 -3.47
CA GLY A 184 -2.38 -34.66 -2.02
C GLY A 184 -1.74 -35.91 -1.39
N SER A 185 -0.88 -35.69 -0.40
CA SER A 185 -0.33 -36.72 0.48
C SER A 185 -1.26 -36.97 1.66
#